data_AF-A0A4Q3BYG8-F1
#
_entry.id   AF-A0A4Q3BYG8-F1
#
_cell.length_a   1.000
_cell.length_b   1.000
_cell.length_c   1.000
_cell.angle_alpha   90.00
_cell.angle_beta   90.00
_cell.angle_gamma   90.00
#
_symmetry.space_group_name_H-M   'P 1'
#
loop_
_entity.id
_entity.type
_entity.pdbx_description
1 polymer ?
#
loop_
_entity_poly.entity_id
_entity_poly.type
_entity_poly.pdbx_seq_one_letter_code
_entity_poly.pdbx_strand_id
1 'polypeptide(L)'
;DSARRSGDGLALLMIDIDHFKTLNDLMGHPEGDARLRDVAHAIRGRARRAADVATRYGGEEFAVILPGVDPERALAQAEETRLAVEEMALKSPAPLGRVTVSIGVAHISGPHDENTAAFMAAADAALYRAKHAGRNCVMLQA
;
A
#
# COMPACT_ATOMS: atom_id res chain seq x y z
N ASP A 1 3.67 21.30 0.45
CA ASP A 1 2.98 22.40 -0.27
C ASP A 1 2.87 22.25 -1.79
N SER A 2 3.12 21.07 -2.38
CA SER A 2 3.03 20.90 -3.85
C SER A 2 1.66 20.43 -4.38
N ALA A 3 0.74 20.02 -3.50
CA ALA A 3 -0.54 19.41 -3.88
C ALA A 3 -1.65 20.42 -4.28
N ARG A 4 -1.40 21.74 -4.21
CA ARG A 4 -2.45 22.77 -4.32
C ARG A 4 -2.66 23.36 -5.72
N ARG A 5 -2.03 22.85 -6.79
CA ARG A 5 -1.98 23.57 -8.09
C ARG A 5 -2.54 22.86 -9.32
N SER A 6 -3.23 21.76 -9.19
CA SER A 6 -3.94 21.19 -10.34
C SER A 6 -5.30 20.69 -9.88
N GLY A 7 -6.33 20.81 -10.70
CA GLY A 7 -7.62 20.13 -10.46
C GLY A 7 -7.53 18.61 -10.57
N ASP A 8 -6.36 18.04 -10.30
CA ASP A 8 -6.02 16.64 -10.47
C ASP A 8 -6.14 15.96 -9.10
N GLY A 9 -6.89 14.86 -9.03
CA GLY A 9 -7.21 14.18 -7.77
C GLY A 9 -5.98 13.66 -7.02
N LEU A 10 -6.16 13.35 -5.73
CA LEU A 10 -5.11 12.79 -4.87
C LEU A 10 -5.53 11.38 -4.47
N ALA A 11 -4.62 10.41 -4.63
CA ALA A 11 -4.83 9.06 -4.12
C ALA A 11 -3.85 8.73 -2.99
N LEU A 12 -4.32 7.89 -2.07
CA LEU A 12 -3.55 7.30 -0.98
C LEU A 12 -3.71 5.78 -1.04
N LEU A 13 -2.59 5.08 -1.08
CA LEU A 13 -2.52 3.63 -0.94
C LEU A 13 -1.98 3.33 0.46
N MET A 14 -2.75 2.63 1.28
CA MET A 14 -2.27 2.03 2.53
C MET A 14 -1.96 0.55 2.29
N ILE A 15 -0.75 0.12 2.61
CA ILE A 15 -0.20 -1.19 2.25
C ILE A 15 0.28 -1.87 3.53
N ASP A 16 -0.05 -3.14 3.70
CA ASP A 16 0.39 -3.93 4.85
C ASP A 16 0.85 -5.33 4.42
N ILE A 17 1.93 -5.81 5.04
CA ILE A 17 2.45 -7.15 4.76
C ILE A 17 1.58 -8.20 5.43
N ASP A 18 0.99 -9.06 4.60
CA ASP A 18 0.09 -10.10 5.06
C ASP A 18 0.82 -11.11 5.96
N HIS A 19 0.25 -11.34 7.15
CA HIS A 19 0.76 -12.29 8.14
C HIS A 19 2.18 -11.99 8.64
N PHE A 20 2.60 -10.71 8.67
CA PHE A 20 3.96 -10.34 9.09
C PHE A 20 4.31 -10.78 10.51
N LYS A 21 3.35 -10.72 11.45
CA LYS A 21 3.55 -11.30 12.79
C LYS A 21 3.88 -12.78 12.74
N THR A 22 3.17 -13.58 11.94
CA THR A 22 3.44 -15.03 11.80
C THR A 22 4.81 -15.28 11.18
N LEU A 23 5.21 -14.46 10.20
CA LEU A 23 6.57 -14.50 9.65
C LEU A 23 7.62 -14.27 10.75
N ASN A 24 7.47 -13.21 11.55
CA ASN A 24 8.39 -12.92 12.67
C ASN A 24 8.42 -14.02 13.72
N ASP A 25 7.24 -14.49 14.15
CA ASP A 25 7.12 -15.48 15.21
C ASP A 25 7.78 -16.82 14.82
N LEU A 26 7.79 -17.17 13.52
CA LEU A 26 8.29 -18.47 13.03
C LEU A 26 9.69 -18.41 12.39
N MET A 27 10.08 -17.28 11.81
CA MET A 27 11.39 -17.12 11.15
C MET A 27 12.33 -16.15 11.87
N GLY A 28 11.85 -15.48 12.92
CA GLY A 28 12.62 -14.51 13.69
C GLY A 28 12.62 -13.10 13.08
N HIS A 29 12.79 -12.10 13.95
CA HIS A 29 12.84 -10.68 13.57
C HIS A 29 13.86 -10.34 12.48
N PRO A 30 15.08 -10.91 12.44
CA PRO A 30 16.04 -10.59 11.37
C PRO A 30 15.51 -10.93 9.97
N GLU A 31 14.76 -12.02 9.83
CA GLU A 31 14.14 -12.41 8.56
C GLU A 31 12.97 -11.49 8.21
N GLY A 32 12.15 -11.12 9.20
CA GLY A 32 11.11 -10.11 9.03
C GLY A 32 11.65 -8.77 8.56
N ASP A 33 12.76 -8.31 9.15
CA ASP A 33 13.45 -7.09 8.73
C ASP A 33 13.98 -7.19 7.29
N ALA A 34 14.47 -8.36 6.87
CA ALA A 34 14.86 -8.59 5.48
C ALA A 34 13.64 -8.46 4.55
N ARG A 35 12.53 -9.11 4.88
CA ARG A 35 11.29 -9.03 4.09
C ARG A 35 10.70 -7.62 4.04
N LEU A 36 10.80 -6.84 5.12
CA LEU A 36 10.42 -5.42 5.11
C LEU A 36 11.23 -4.61 4.10
N ARG A 37 12.55 -4.84 4.02
CA ARG A 37 13.41 -4.16 3.04
C ARG A 37 13.08 -4.58 1.62
N ASP A 38 12.81 -5.85 1.40
CA ASP A 38 12.43 -6.41 0.10
C ASP A 38 11.13 -5.77 -0.40
N VAL A 39 10.09 -5.75 0.45
CA VAL A 39 8.79 -5.13 0.15
C VAL A 39 8.94 -3.62 -0.07
N ALA A 40 9.71 -2.92 0.76
CA ALA A 40 9.95 -1.49 0.59
C ALA A 40 10.62 -1.16 -0.76
N HIS A 41 11.54 -2.01 -1.23
CA HIS A 41 12.13 -1.86 -2.56
C HIS A 41 11.10 -2.07 -3.68
N ALA A 42 10.23 -3.08 -3.56
CA ALA A 42 9.16 -3.31 -4.52
C ALA A 42 8.20 -2.11 -4.61
N ILE A 43 7.76 -1.57 -3.46
CA ILE A 43 6.89 -0.40 -3.39
C ILE A 43 7.58 0.83 -4.00
N ARG A 44 8.83 1.10 -3.62
CA ARG A 44 9.60 2.22 -4.19
C ARG A 44 9.81 2.09 -5.69
N GLY A 45 9.99 0.87 -6.20
CA GLY A 45 10.12 0.61 -7.64
C GLY A 45 8.86 0.90 -8.45
N ARG A 46 7.72 1.13 -7.79
CA ARG A 46 6.41 1.42 -8.39
C ARG A 46 6.01 2.89 -8.26
N ALA A 47 6.40 3.56 -7.19
CA ALA A 47 6.29 5.02 -7.04
C ALA A 47 7.38 5.75 -7.84
N ARG A 48 7.22 5.82 -9.18
CA ARG A 48 8.26 6.29 -10.11
C ARG A 48 8.20 7.77 -10.46
N ARG A 49 7.04 8.42 -10.33
CA ARG A 49 6.93 9.84 -10.68
C ARG A 49 7.61 10.65 -9.61
N ALA A 50 8.18 11.80 -9.99
CA ALA A 50 8.80 12.72 -9.04
C ALA A 50 7.85 13.24 -7.95
N ALA A 51 6.54 13.22 -8.23
CA ALA A 51 5.50 13.62 -7.28
C ALA A 51 5.00 12.49 -6.38
N ASP A 52 5.29 11.22 -6.72
CA ASP A 52 4.86 10.08 -5.92
C ASP A 52 5.70 10.03 -4.64
N VAL A 53 5.05 9.78 -3.51
CA VAL A 53 5.73 9.65 -2.21
C VAL A 53 5.43 8.29 -1.63
N ALA A 54 6.45 7.44 -1.53
CA ALA A 54 6.39 6.18 -0.78
C ALA A 54 7.07 6.35 0.58
N THR A 55 6.39 5.95 1.65
CA THR A 55 6.91 6.04 3.02
C THR A 55 6.54 4.80 3.83
N ARG A 56 7.33 4.52 4.87
CA ARG A 56 6.95 3.57 5.92
C ARG A 56 6.06 4.30 6.91
N TYR A 57 4.84 3.80 7.11
CA TYR A 57 3.85 4.40 8.00
C TYR A 57 3.96 3.83 9.41
N GLY A 58 4.14 2.51 9.51
CA GLY A 58 4.19 1.78 10.78
C GLY A 58 5.21 0.63 10.76
N GLY A 59 5.05 -0.32 11.69
CA GLY A 59 5.92 -1.49 11.82
C GLY A 59 6.00 -2.28 10.51
N GLU A 60 4.86 -2.73 9.99
CA GLU A 60 4.75 -3.48 8.74
C GLU A 60 3.93 -2.76 7.65
N GLU A 61 3.57 -1.51 7.93
CA GLU A 61 2.67 -0.69 7.11
C GLU A 61 3.46 0.35 6.31
N PHE A 62 3.04 0.53 5.05
CA PHE A 62 3.58 1.50 4.11
C PHE A 62 2.44 2.35 3.54
N ALA A 63 2.76 3.57 3.16
CA ALA A 63 1.84 4.46 2.47
C ALA A 63 2.46 4.94 1.15
N VAL A 64 1.64 5.04 0.10
CA VAL A 64 2.00 5.70 -1.16
C VAL A 64 1.00 6.80 -1.47
N ILE A 65 1.49 8.02 -1.62
CA ILE A 65 0.70 9.20 -1.99
C ILE A 65 0.94 9.46 -3.47
N LEU A 66 -0.15 9.56 -4.24
CA LEU A 66 -0.13 9.76 -5.69
C LEU A 66 -0.89 11.05 -6.04
N PRO A 67 -0.20 12.19 -6.20
CA PRO A 67 -0.82 13.44 -6.62
C PRO A 67 -1.15 13.42 -8.10
N GLY A 68 -2.32 13.95 -8.46
CA GLY A 68 -2.78 14.05 -9.83
C GLY A 68 -2.90 12.71 -10.54
N VAL A 69 -3.59 11.77 -9.90
CA VAL A 69 -4.04 10.52 -10.53
C VAL A 69 -5.55 10.42 -10.40
N ASP A 70 -6.20 9.79 -11.37
CA ASP A 70 -7.59 9.36 -11.22
C ASP A 70 -7.67 8.04 -10.40
N PRO A 71 -8.87 7.63 -9.96
CA PRO A 71 -9.05 6.39 -9.19
C PRO A 71 -8.59 5.12 -9.94
N GLU A 72 -8.78 5.06 -11.26
CA GLU A 72 -8.43 3.88 -12.06
C GLU A 72 -6.91 3.68 -12.11
N ARG A 73 -6.16 4.76 -12.30
CA ARG A 73 -4.70 4.75 -12.27
C ARG A 73 -4.18 4.44 -10.88
N ALA A 74 -4.82 4.94 -9.83
CA ALA A 74 -4.46 4.61 -8.44
C ALA A 74 -4.64 3.11 -8.16
N LEU A 75 -5.77 2.53 -8.59
CA LEU A 75 -6.04 1.10 -8.49
C LEU A 75 -5.04 0.26 -9.29
N ALA A 76 -4.75 0.66 -10.54
CA ALA A 76 -3.75 -0.02 -11.36
C ALA A 76 -2.36 0.01 -10.68
N GLN A 77 -1.97 1.16 -10.11
CA GLN A 77 -0.70 1.28 -9.41
C GLN A 77 -0.63 0.41 -8.15
N ALA A 78 -1.75 0.30 -7.42
CA ALA A 78 -1.88 -0.59 -6.27
C ALA A 78 -1.73 -2.06 -6.69
N GLU A 79 -2.44 -2.47 -7.74
CA GLU A 79 -2.38 -3.86 -8.22
C GLU A 79 -1.00 -4.22 -8.78
N GLU A 80 -0.36 -3.33 -9.53
CA GLU A 80 1.03 -3.49 -9.96
C GLU A 80 1.99 -3.63 -8.77
N THR A 81 1.72 -2.94 -7.66
CA THR A 81 2.53 -3.03 -6.43
C THR A 81 2.32 -4.36 -5.72
N ARG A 82 1.06 -4.80 -5.60
CA ARG A 82 0.69 -6.09 -5.02
C ARG A 82 1.33 -7.25 -5.79
N LEU A 83 1.18 -7.26 -7.10
CA LEU A 83 1.78 -8.24 -7.99
C LEU A 83 3.30 -8.23 -7.90
N ALA A 84 3.93 -7.05 -7.91
CA ALA A 84 5.38 -6.95 -7.80
C ALA A 84 5.92 -7.59 -6.52
N VAL A 85 5.20 -7.50 -5.38
CA VAL A 85 5.59 -8.18 -4.14
C VAL A 85 5.39 -9.70 -4.25
N GLU A 86 4.22 -10.13 -4.76
CA GLU A 86 3.88 -11.55 -4.90
C GLU A 86 4.85 -12.30 -5.85
N GLU A 87 5.25 -11.65 -6.94
CA GLU A 87 6.17 -12.16 -7.97
C GLU A 87 7.61 -12.35 -7.45
N MET A 88 8.01 -11.65 -6.38
CA MET A 88 9.31 -11.90 -5.74
C MET A 88 9.40 -13.31 -5.16
N ALA A 89 8.26 -13.98 -4.94
CA ALA A 89 8.16 -15.35 -4.43
C ALA A 89 8.98 -15.58 -3.14
N LEU A 90 9.09 -14.53 -2.30
CA LEU A 90 9.83 -14.59 -1.05
C LEU A 90 9.13 -15.56 -0.12
N LYS A 91 9.85 -16.58 0.36
CA LYS A 91 9.27 -17.61 1.23
C LYS A 91 8.69 -17.01 2.50
N SER A 92 7.52 -17.51 2.89
CA SER A 92 6.82 -17.14 4.12
C SER A 92 6.07 -18.36 4.68
N PRO A 93 5.92 -18.48 6.00
CA PRO A 93 5.06 -19.50 6.62
C PRO A 93 3.56 -19.16 6.51
N ALA A 94 3.20 -18.04 5.88
CA ALA A 94 1.82 -17.69 5.59
C ALA A 94 1.12 -18.74 4.69
N PRO A 95 -0.23 -18.80 4.65
CA PRO A 95 -0.96 -19.83 3.90
C PRO A 95 -0.58 -19.96 2.41
N LEU A 96 -0.21 -18.86 1.75
CA LEU A 96 0.23 -18.86 0.34
C LEU A 96 1.70 -19.28 0.13
N GLY A 97 2.43 -19.59 1.21
CA GLY A 97 3.84 -19.98 1.19
C GLY A 97 4.80 -18.86 0.79
N ARG A 98 4.28 -17.64 0.58
CA ARG A 98 5.04 -16.48 0.12
C ARG A 98 4.57 -15.18 0.78
N VAL A 99 5.45 -14.20 0.82
CA VAL A 99 5.12 -12.84 1.24
C VAL A 99 4.14 -12.23 0.24
N THR A 100 3.07 -11.64 0.75
CA THR A 100 2.04 -10.91 -0.01
C THR A 100 1.68 -9.64 0.74
N VAL A 101 0.97 -8.73 0.09
CA VAL A 101 0.48 -7.49 0.71
C VAL A 101 -1.00 -7.30 0.42
N SER A 102 -1.71 -6.74 1.38
CA SER A 102 -3.05 -6.20 1.18
C SER A 102 -2.95 -4.69 1.01
N ILE A 103 -3.78 -4.11 0.14
CA ILE A 103 -3.74 -2.67 -0.17
C ILE A 103 -5.13 -2.06 -0.11
N GLY A 104 -5.28 -1.01 0.69
CA GLY A 104 -6.43 -0.11 0.68
C GLY A 104 -6.14 1.13 -0.14
N VAL A 105 -7.08 1.54 -0.99
CA VAL A 105 -6.97 2.74 -1.83
C VAL A 105 -8.06 3.72 -1.43
N ALA A 106 -7.71 4.99 -1.25
CA ALA A 106 -8.65 6.10 -1.20
C ALA A 106 -8.28 7.12 -2.28
N HIS A 107 -9.28 7.78 -2.85
CA HIS A 107 -9.12 8.85 -3.83
C HIS A 107 -10.04 10.02 -3.49
N ILE A 108 -9.54 11.24 -3.68
CA ILE A 108 -10.31 12.48 -3.54
C ILE A 108 -10.16 13.32 -4.81
N SER A 109 -11.26 13.94 -5.24
CA SER A 109 -11.30 14.75 -6.47
C SER A 109 -11.33 16.25 -6.14
N GLY A 110 -10.67 17.07 -6.96
CA GLY A 110 -10.76 18.52 -6.88
C GLY A 110 -9.86 19.18 -5.81
N PRO A 111 -9.99 20.51 -5.61
CA PRO A 111 -9.13 21.27 -4.72
C PRO A 111 -9.25 20.76 -3.27
N HIS A 112 -8.12 20.32 -2.72
CA HIS A 112 -8.02 19.64 -1.43
C HIS A 112 -8.31 20.59 -0.25
N ASP A 113 -9.60 20.74 0.06
CA ASP A 113 -10.09 21.33 1.33
C ASP A 113 -10.56 20.24 2.30
N GLU A 114 -10.21 18.98 2.02
CA GLU A 114 -10.70 17.83 2.76
C GLU A 114 -9.90 17.51 4.02
N ASN A 115 -10.63 16.99 5.01
CA ASN A 115 -10.10 16.51 6.27
C ASN A 115 -9.13 15.34 6.03
N THR A 116 -7.82 15.61 6.10
CA THR A 116 -6.75 14.60 5.97
C THR A 116 -7.02 13.35 6.81
N ALA A 117 -7.59 13.49 8.02
CA ALA A 117 -7.90 12.34 8.86
C ALA A 117 -8.98 11.43 8.26
N ALA A 118 -10.00 12.00 7.61
CA ALA A 118 -11.03 11.23 6.90
C ALA A 118 -10.44 10.50 5.69
N PHE A 119 -9.52 11.15 4.96
CA PHE A 119 -8.85 10.54 3.81
C PHE A 119 -7.95 9.36 4.20
N MET A 120 -7.19 9.51 5.29
CA MET A 120 -6.41 8.41 5.86
C MET A 120 -7.33 7.27 6.33
N ALA A 121 -8.39 7.60 7.08
CA ALA A 121 -9.35 6.62 7.58
C ALA A 121 -10.06 5.84 6.45
N ALA A 122 -10.32 6.49 5.31
CA ALA A 122 -10.86 5.86 4.11
C ALA A 122 -9.91 4.79 3.55
N ALA A 123 -8.61 5.10 3.43
CA ALA A 123 -7.62 4.15 2.94
C ALA A 123 -7.44 2.98 3.93
N ASP A 124 -7.41 3.26 5.23
CA ASP A 124 -7.34 2.23 6.29
C ASP A 124 -8.57 1.32 6.28
N ALA A 125 -9.77 1.87 6.12
CA ALA A 125 -11.00 1.09 6.03
C ALA A 125 -10.99 0.17 4.79
N ALA A 126 -10.45 0.64 3.66
CA ALA A 126 -10.27 -0.18 2.48
C ALA A 126 -9.23 -1.29 2.70
N LEU A 127 -8.11 -0.99 3.35
CA LEU A 127 -7.08 -1.98 3.69
C LEU A 127 -7.65 -3.06 4.63
N TYR A 128 -8.43 -2.66 5.62
CA TYR A 128 -9.14 -3.58 6.50
C TYR A 128 -10.05 -4.52 5.70
N ARG A 129 -10.83 -4.01 4.75
CA ARG A 129 -11.64 -4.85 3.86
C ARG A 129 -10.80 -5.83 3.04
N ALA A 130 -9.66 -5.39 2.51
CA ALA A 130 -8.75 -6.26 1.75
C ALA A 130 -8.25 -7.43 2.62
N LYS A 131 -7.81 -7.14 3.85
CA LYS A 131 -7.39 -8.16 4.82
C LYS A 131 -8.51 -9.15 5.16
N HIS A 132 -9.75 -8.67 5.26
CA HIS A 132 -10.92 -9.50 5.56
C HIS A 132 -11.47 -10.28 4.37
N ALA A 133 -11.22 -9.82 3.14
CA ALA A 133 -11.64 -10.50 1.91
C ALA A 133 -10.72 -11.68 1.52
N GLY A 134 -9.72 -12.01 2.34
CA GLY A 134 -8.79 -13.10 2.09
C GLY A 134 -7.34 -12.69 1.88
N ARG A 135 -7.02 -11.39 2.04
CA ARG A 135 -5.68 -10.81 1.85
C ARG A 135 -5.19 -10.89 0.41
N ASN A 136 -3.94 -10.48 0.17
CA ASN A 136 -3.34 -10.47 -1.16
C ASN A 136 -4.28 -9.87 -2.23
N CYS A 137 -4.92 -8.75 -1.90
CA CYS A 137 -5.84 -8.06 -2.80
C CYS A 137 -5.83 -6.56 -2.56
N VAL A 138 -6.41 -5.84 -3.52
CA VAL A 138 -6.60 -4.39 -3.48
C VAL A 138 -8.08 -4.10 -3.27
N MET A 139 -8.40 -3.16 -2.38
CA MET A 139 -9.76 -2.63 -2.21
C MET A 139 -9.75 -1.12 -2.37
N LEU A 140 -10.71 -0.58 -3.12
CA LEU A 140 -10.97 0.85 -3.18
C LEU A 140 -12.03 1.24 -2.13
N GLN A 141 -11.85 2.39 -1.50
CA GLN A 141 -12.92 3.08 -0.80
C GLN A 141 -13.82 3.79 -1.80
N ALA A 142 -15.08 3.34 -1.88
CA ALA A 142 -16.15 4.02 -2.60
C ALA A 142 -16.68 5.21 -1.78
#